data_AF-A0A7C7FSC9-F1
#
_entry.id   AF-A0A7C7FSC9-F1
#
_cell.length_a   1.000
_cell.length_b   1.000
_cell.length_c   1.000
_cell.angle_alpha   90.00
_cell.angle_beta   90.00
_cell.angle_gamma   90.00
#
_symmetry.space_group_name_H-M   'P 1'
#
loop_
_entity.id
_entity.type
_entity.pdbx_description
1 polymer ?
#
loop_
_entity_poly.entity_id
_entity_poly.type
_entity_poly.pdbx_seq_one_letter_code
_entity_poly.pdbx_strand_id
1 'polypeptide(L)'
;ASQLGTMRVTEQIDALEIMGVNSAGFLVLPKIIAGFICIPALVVMSMGLGLASGAGIALLTGVSSMADFEYGLQVDFVSYDVVYALIKTTVFALIMTSVSAYHGYYTSGGALEVAKSSTKAVVYSVVIIMLTNLVLTKLLLT
;
A
#
# COMPACT_ATOMS: atom_id res chain seq x y z
N ALA A 1 -1.59 -9.98 7.07
CA ALA A 1 -2.57 -10.96 7.57
C ALA A 1 -1.94 -12.33 7.85
N SER A 2 -1.48 -13.09 6.84
CA SER A 2 -1.06 -14.48 7.03
C SER A 2 -0.04 -14.73 8.15
N GLN A 3 1.05 -13.95 8.23
CA GLN A 3 2.07 -14.14 9.28
C GLN A 3 1.48 -13.96 10.70
N LEU A 4 0.70 -12.89 10.92
CA LEU A 4 0.02 -12.63 12.19
C LEU A 4 -0.99 -13.74 12.52
N GLY A 5 -1.74 -14.20 11.52
CA GLY A 5 -2.69 -15.30 11.69
C GLY A 5 -2.00 -16.60 12.08
N THR A 6 -0.86 -16.93 11.47
CA THR A 6 -0.06 -18.10 11.87
C THR A 6 0.41 -17.98 13.31
N MET A 7 0.94 -16.82 13.72
CA MET A 7 1.38 -16.58 15.11
C MET A 7 0.23 -16.68 16.12
N ARG A 8 -0.99 -16.32 15.73
CA ARG A 8 -2.18 -16.47 16.57
C ARG A 8 -2.58 -17.95 16.72
N VAL A 9 -2.58 -18.70 15.62
CA VAL A 9 -2.94 -20.14 15.61
C VAL A 9 -1.89 -21.00 16.31
N THR A 10 -0.63 -20.58 16.33
CA THR A 10 0.45 -21.25 17.09
C THR A 10 0.59 -20.74 18.52
N GLU A 11 -0.40 -19.98 19.04
CA GLU A 11 -0.44 -19.43 20.40
C GLU A 11 0.76 -18.53 20.77
N GLN A 12 1.55 -18.07 19.80
CA GLN A 12 2.70 -17.19 20.05
C GLN A 12 2.27 -15.80 20.52
N ILE A 13 1.12 -15.32 20.05
CA ILE A 13 0.54 -14.05 20.51
C ILE A 13 0.10 -14.15 21.97
N ASP A 14 -0.48 -15.28 22.37
CA ASP A 14 -0.97 -15.51 23.74
C ASP A 14 0.22 -15.67 24.71
N ALA A 15 1.28 -16.33 24.26
CA ALA A 15 2.54 -16.41 25.02
C ALA A 15 3.13 -15.02 25.31
N LEU A 16 3.09 -14.09 24.33
CA LEU A 16 3.56 -12.71 24.53
C LEU A 16 2.70 -11.95 25.55
N GLU A 17 1.38 -12.14 25.53
CA GLU A 17 0.46 -11.51 26.48
C GLU A 17 0.69 -12.03 27.92
N ILE A 18 0.96 -13.33 28.09
CA ILE A 18 1.31 -13.93 29.40
C ILE A 18 2.63 -13.38 29.93
N MET A 19 3.58 -13.07 29.06
CA MET A 19 4.85 -12.41 29.42
C MET A 19 4.70 -10.92 29.78
N GLY A 20 3.47 -10.38 29.77
CA GLY A 20 3.19 -8.98 30.10
C GLY A 20 3.54 -8.01 28.98
N VAL A 21 3.80 -8.49 27.76
CA VAL A 21 4.09 -7.64 26.60
C VAL A 21 2.79 -7.29 25.87
N ASN A 22 2.63 -6.01 25.51
CA ASN A 22 1.52 -5.59 24.66
C ASN A 22 1.75 -6.13 23.23
N SER A 23 1.15 -7.27 22.93
CA SER A 23 1.22 -8.01 21.67
C SER A 23 0.82 -7.16 20.46
N ALA A 24 -0.27 -6.39 20.56
CA ALA A 24 -0.72 -5.50 19.49
C ALA A 24 0.31 -4.42 19.16
N GLY A 25 0.81 -3.70 20.16
CA GLY A 25 1.84 -2.67 20.00
C GLY A 25 3.16 -3.26 19.49
N PHE A 26 3.55 -4.42 19.99
CA PHE A 26 4.84 -5.03 19.65
C PHE A 26 4.87 -5.62 18.23
N LEU A 27 3.75 -6.21 17.76
CA LEU A 27 3.70 -6.88 16.45
C LEU A 27 3.11 -6.01 15.33
N VAL A 28 2.10 -5.18 15.63
CA VAL A 28 1.36 -4.41 14.63
C VAL A 28 2.04 -3.08 14.33
N LEU A 29 2.50 -2.35 15.36
CA LEU A 29 3.09 -1.02 15.18
C LEU A 29 4.30 -1.03 14.23
N PRO A 30 5.28 -1.95 14.34
CA PRO A 30 6.43 -1.95 13.43
C PRO A 30 6.01 -2.23 11.98
N LYS A 31 4.97 -3.05 11.77
CA LYS A 31 4.45 -3.36 10.43
C LYS A 31 3.74 -2.17 9.80
N ILE A 32 3.02 -1.37 10.59
CA ILE A 32 2.40 -0.14 10.13
C ILE A 32 3.48 0.88 9.73
N ILE A 33 4.48 1.08 10.58
CA ILE A 33 5.61 2.00 10.28
C ILE A 33 6.35 1.56 9.02
N ALA A 34 6.62 0.25 8.89
CA ALA A 34 7.27 -0.30 7.70
C ALA A 34 6.45 -0.04 6.44
N GLY A 35 5.13 -0.28 6.45
CA GLY A 35 4.29 0.01 5.29
C GLY A 35 4.16 1.50 4.98
N PHE A 36 4.13 2.35 6.00
CA PHE A 36 4.09 3.81 5.84
C PHE A 36 5.32 4.35 5.09
N ILE A 37 6.50 3.75 5.30
CA ILE A 37 7.74 4.16 4.63
C ILE A 37 7.89 3.46 3.27
N CYS A 38 7.68 2.14 3.22
CA CYS A 38 7.95 1.35 2.02
C CYS A 38 6.99 1.66 0.87
N ILE A 39 5.69 1.84 1.15
CA ILE A 39 4.68 1.99 0.09
C ILE A 39 4.86 3.29 -0.71
N PRO A 40 5.02 4.48 -0.09
CA PRO A 40 5.30 5.69 -0.84
C PRO A 40 6.60 5.61 -1.63
N ALA A 41 7.65 5.02 -1.06
CA ALA A 41 8.92 4.83 -1.77
C ALA A 41 8.77 3.94 -3.02
N LEU A 42 8.01 2.85 -2.92
CA LEU A 42 7.65 1.98 -4.04
C LEU A 42 6.88 2.72 -5.14
N VAL A 43 5.99 3.64 -4.76
CA VAL A 43 5.22 4.43 -5.73
C VAL A 43 6.11 5.43 -6.48
N VAL A 44 7.04 6.10 -5.80
CA VAL A 44 8.02 6.99 -6.46
C VAL A 44 8.88 6.22 -7.45
N MET A 45 9.33 5.02 -7.08
CA MET A 45 10.04 4.14 -8.01
C MET A 45 9.16 3.75 -9.21
N SER A 46 7.89 3.42 -8.97
CA SER A 46 6.94 3.08 -10.04
C SER A 46 6.70 4.25 -11.00
N MET A 47 6.66 5.49 -10.51
CA MET A 47 6.54 6.68 -11.36
C MET A 47 7.76 6.83 -12.27
N GLY A 48 8.97 6.70 -11.70
CA GLY A 48 10.22 6.79 -12.47
C GLY A 48 10.34 5.70 -13.53
N LEU A 49 10.01 4.45 -13.18
CA LEU A 49 9.96 3.34 -14.15
C LEU A 49 8.89 3.56 -15.22
N GLY A 50 7.74 4.13 -14.86
CA GLY A 50 6.69 4.53 -15.78
C GLY A 50 7.20 5.50 -16.85
N LEU A 51 7.86 6.59 -16.43
CA LEU A 51 8.48 7.55 -17.35
C LEU A 51 9.54 6.90 -18.25
N ALA A 52 10.44 6.10 -17.66
CA ALA A 52 11.50 5.44 -18.42
C ALA A 52 10.94 4.47 -19.46
N SER A 53 9.91 3.70 -19.11
CA SER A 53 9.24 2.78 -20.04
C SER A 53 8.51 3.53 -21.17
N GLY A 54 7.87 4.66 -20.87
CA GLY A 54 7.24 5.53 -21.87
C GLY A 54 8.23 6.07 -22.89
N ALA A 55 9.37 6.60 -22.42
CA ALA A 55 10.45 7.08 -23.29
C ALA A 55 11.02 5.94 -24.16
N GLY A 56 11.24 4.75 -23.56
CA GLY A 56 11.72 3.58 -24.29
C GLY A 56 10.79 3.15 -25.43
N ILE A 57 9.48 3.11 -25.19
CA ILE A 57 8.49 2.73 -26.21
C ILE A 57 8.39 3.80 -27.31
N ALA A 58 8.43 5.10 -26.95
CA ALA A 58 8.37 6.19 -27.91
C ALA A 58 9.54 6.13 -28.92
N LEU A 59 10.75 5.84 -28.43
CA LEU A 59 11.95 5.65 -29.25
C LEU A 59 11.86 4.40 -30.14
N LEU A 60 11.42 3.26 -29.59
CA LEU A 60 11.34 2.01 -30.34
C LEU A 60 10.29 2.03 -31.46
N THR A 61 9.17 2.74 -31.23
CA THR A 61 8.06 2.80 -32.19
C THR A 61 8.22 3.95 -33.18
N GLY A 62 9.12 4.91 -32.91
CA GLY A 62 9.36 6.07 -33.77
C GLY A 62 8.19 7.07 -33.83
N VAL A 63 7.29 7.04 -32.84
CA VAL A 63 6.08 7.89 -32.80
C VAL A 63 6.41 9.35 -32.44
N SER A 64 7.49 9.57 -31.70
CA SER A 64 7.97 10.92 -31.33
C SER A 64 9.48 10.91 -31.11
N SER A 65 10.12 12.06 -31.33
CA SER A 65 11.51 12.23 -30.95
C SER A 65 11.65 12.32 -29.42
N MET A 66 12.85 12.04 -28.89
CA MET A 66 13.11 12.18 -27.45
C MET A 66 12.85 13.62 -26.97
N ALA A 67 13.15 14.61 -27.82
CA ALA A 67 12.94 16.02 -27.52
C ALA A 67 11.45 16.37 -27.42
N ASP A 68 10.61 15.81 -28.29
CA ASP A 68 9.15 16.03 -28.24
C ASP A 68 8.53 15.38 -27.00
N PHE A 69 9.04 14.21 -26.60
CA PHE A 69 8.61 13.53 -25.38
C PHE A 69 8.95 14.35 -24.12
N GLU A 70 10.19 14.83 -23.99
CA GLU A 70 10.61 15.68 -22.87
C GLU A 70 9.83 16.99 -22.83
N TYR A 71 9.61 17.62 -23.98
CA TYR A 71 8.84 18.86 -24.07
C TYR A 71 7.38 18.66 -23.65
N GLY A 72 6.72 17.62 -24.17
CA GLY A 72 5.34 17.30 -23.80
C GLY A 72 5.19 17.01 -22.30
N LEU A 73 6.18 16.33 -21.72
CA LEU A 73 6.21 16.03 -20.30
C LEU A 73 6.33 17.30 -19.44
N GLN A 74 7.09 18.30 -19.88
CA GLN A 74 7.24 19.59 -19.16
C GLN A 74 6.02 20.50 -19.30
N VAL A 75 5.35 20.49 -20.45
CA VAL A 75 4.18 21.36 -20.71
C VAL A 75 2.99 20.98 -19.84
N ASP A 76 2.71 19.68 -19.69
CA ASP A 76 1.60 19.17 -18.87
C ASP A 76 2.00 18.92 -17.40
N PHE A 77 3.25 19.21 -17.01
CA PHE A 77 3.70 18.93 -15.65
C PHE A 77 3.11 19.90 -14.63
N VAL A 78 2.20 19.39 -13.81
CA VAL A 78 1.69 20.11 -12.64
C VAL A 78 2.37 19.57 -11.39
N SER A 79 3.23 20.37 -10.76
CA SER A 79 3.95 19.97 -9.52
C SER A 79 3.03 19.51 -8.39
N TYR A 80 1.79 20.00 -8.36
CA TYR A 80 0.78 19.60 -7.38
C TYR A 80 0.38 18.13 -7.50
N ASP A 81 0.40 17.55 -8.70
CA ASP A 81 -0.01 16.15 -8.93
C ASP A 81 0.92 15.16 -8.21
N VAL A 82 2.21 15.50 -8.11
CA VAL A 82 3.19 14.70 -7.36
C VAL A 82 2.89 14.73 -5.87
N VAL A 83 2.63 15.91 -5.31
CA VAL A 83 2.29 16.08 -3.89
C VAL A 83 0.97 15.37 -3.56
N TYR A 84 -0.03 15.55 -4.42
CA TYR A 84 -1.32 14.86 -4.33
C TYR A 84 -1.15 13.35 -4.33
N ALA A 85 -0.35 12.80 -5.25
CA ALA A 85 -0.11 11.37 -5.32
C ALA A 85 0.61 10.86 -4.07
N LEU A 86 1.61 11.58 -3.55
CA LEU A 86 2.30 11.21 -2.31
C LEU A 86 1.34 11.18 -1.11
N ILE A 87 0.54 12.23 -0.89
CA ILE A 87 -0.45 12.26 0.20
C ILE A 87 -1.40 11.06 0.11
N LYS A 88 -1.93 10.81 -1.08
CA LYS A 88 -2.88 9.72 -1.33
C LYS A 88 -2.27 8.35 -1.06
N THR A 89 -1.04 8.12 -1.50
CA THR A 89 -0.35 6.84 -1.29
C THR A 89 -0.01 6.59 0.17
N THR A 90 0.34 7.64 0.93
CA THR A 90 0.53 7.56 2.38
C THR A 90 -0.75 7.12 3.11
N VAL A 91 -1.91 7.68 2.73
CA VAL A 91 -3.21 7.28 3.31
C VAL A 91 -3.53 5.82 2.95
N PHE A 92 -3.28 5.40 1.71
CA PHE A 92 -3.49 4.01 1.30
C PHE A 92 -2.58 3.04 2.04
N ALA A 93 -1.34 3.43 2.32
CA ALA A 93 -0.40 2.62 3.09
C ALA A 93 -0.91 2.34 4.51
N LEU A 94 -1.46 3.35 5.18
CA LEU A 94 -2.05 3.22 6.51
C LEU A 94 -3.29 2.31 6.50
N ILE A 95 -4.17 2.47 5.51
CA ILE A 95 -5.37 1.62 5.37
C ILE A 95 -4.97 0.16 5.11
N MET A 96 -4.07 -0.09 4.15
CA MET A 96 -3.66 -1.46 3.82
C MET A 96 -3.02 -2.18 5.01
N THR A 97 -2.10 -1.51 5.70
CA THR A 97 -1.40 -2.11 6.85
C THR A 97 -2.33 -2.34 8.03
N SER A 98 -3.19 -1.38 8.38
CA SER A 98 -4.13 -1.50 9.50
C SER A 98 -5.18 -2.59 9.27
N VAL A 99 -5.84 -2.62 8.11
CA VAL A 99 -6.87 -3.63 7.79
C VAL A 99 -6.25 -5.04 7.73
N SER A 100 -5.04 -5.15 7.15
CA SER A 100 -4.30 -6.41 7.07
C SER A 100 -3.79 -6.91 8.41
N ALA A 101 -3.47 -6.00 9.33
CA ALA A 101 -3.07 -6.33 10.69
C ALA A 101 -4.28 -6.76 11.52
N TYR A 102 -5.41 -6.05 11.42
CA TYR A 102 -6.66 -6.38 12.11
C TYR A 102 -7.13 -7.80 11.79
N HIS A 103 -7.29 -8.13 10.51
CA HIS A 103 -7.71 -9.46 10.10
C HIS A 103 -6.69 -10.54 10.50
N GLY A 104 -5.39 -10.24 10.42
CA GLY A 104 -4.36 -11.17 10.87
C GLY A 104 -4.41 -11.46 12.37
N TYR A 105 -4.60 -10.42 13.18
CA TYR A 105 -4.59 -10.50 14.64
C TYR A 105 -5.81 -11.25 15.20
N TYR A 106 -7.00 -11.00 14.65
CA TYR A 106 -8.25 -11.64 15.08
C TYR A 106 -8.57 -12.94 14.33
N THR A 107 -7.58 -13.55 13.66
CA THR A 107 -7.78 -14.87 13.05
C THR A 107 -7.95 -15.93 14.13
N SER A 108 -8.86 -16.87 13.93
CA SER A 108 -9.10 -17.98 14.88
C SER A 108 -9.38 -19.27 14.11
N GLY A 109 -8.99 -20.41 14.68
CA GLY A 109 -9.14 -21.73 14.07
C GLY A 109 -7.82 -22.31 13.56
N GLY A 110 -7.87 -23.08 12.47
CA GLY A 110 -6.69 -23.76 11.90
C GLY A 110 -6.06 -23.01 10.72
N ALA A 111 -5.12 -23.68 10.04
CA ALA A 111 -4.41 -23.14 8.87
C ALA A 111 -5.35 -22.67 7.74
N LEU A 112 -6.49 -23.34 7.55
CA LEU A 112 -7.49 -22.95 6.55
C LEU A 112 -8.11 -21.57 6.84
N GLU A 113 -8.35 -21.25 8.12
CA GLU A 113 -8.92 -19.97 8.53
C GLU A 113 -7.90 -18.82 8.40
N VAL A 114 -6.61 -19.10 8.54
CA VAL A 114 -5.52 -18.14 8.24
C VAL A 114 -5.56 -17.72 6.78
N ALA A 115 -5.73 -18.67 5.86
CA ALA A 115 -5.85 -18.37 4.44
C ALA A 115 -7.12 -17.54 4.14
N LYS A 116 -8.28 -17.96 4.67
CA LYS A 116 -9.54 -17.22 4.51
C LYS A 116 -9.47 -15.80 5.07
N SER A 117 -8.86 -15.62 6.24
CA SER A 117 -8.67 -14.31 6.85
C SER A 117 -7.77 -13.42 6.00
N SER A 118 -6.73 -13.99 5.40
CA SER A 118 -5.88 -13.26 4.45
C SER A 118 -6.64 -12.80 3.21
N THR A 119 -7.52 -13.64 2.65
CA THR A 119 -8.38 -13.24 1.53
C THR A 119 -9.37 -12.15 1.92
N LYS A 120 -10.03 -12.28 3.07
CA LYS A 120 -10.92 -11.24 3.61
C LYS A 120 -10.18 -9.91 3.78
N ALA A 121 -8.98 -9.93 4.35
CA ALA A 121 -8.16 -8.74 4.53
C ALA A 121 -7.93 -7.99 3.21
N VAL A 122 -7.62 -8.71 2.12
CA VAL A 122 -7.43 -8.12 0.80
C VAL A 122 -8.72 -7.51 0.26
N VAL A 123 -9.83 -8.24 0.33
CA VAL A 123 -11.14 -7.73 -0.16
C VAL A 123 -11.55 -6.46 0.59
N TYR A 124 -11.49 -6.46 1.92
CA TYR A 124 -11.80 -5.28 2.73
C TYR A 124 -10.84 -4.11 2.43
N SER A 125 -9.55 -4.38 2.28
CA SER A 125 -8.57 -3.34 1.95
C SER A 125 -8.89 -2.69 0.61
N VAL A 126 -9.18 -3.47 -0.43
CA VAL A 126 -9.52 -2.95 -1.77
C VAL A 126 -10.78 -2.09 -1.74
N VAL A 127 -11.84 -2.53 -1.06
CA VAL A 127 -13.09 -1.76 -0.96
C VAL A 127 -12.88 -0.43 -0.23
N ILE A 128 -12.17 -0.44 0.91
CA ILE A 128 -11.92 0.78 1.70
C ILE A 128 -11.00 1.74 0.93
N ILE A 129 -9.99 1.23 0.24
CA ILE A 129 -9.10 2.04 -0.61
C ILE A 129 -9.91 2.68 -1.74
N MET A 130 -10.83 1.94 -2.38
CA MET A 130 -11.63 2.47 -3.48
C MET A 130 -12.57 3.59 -3.02
N LEU A 131 -13.22 3.43 -1.86
CA LEU A 131 -14.04 4.50 -1.26
C LEU A 131 -13.20 5.71 -0.86
N THR A 132 -12.07 5.48 -0.18
CA THR A 132 -11.17 6.55 0.24
C THR A 132 -10.57 7.28 -0.96
N ASN A 133 -10.29 6.56 -2.04
CA ASN A 133 -9.84 7.11 -3.31
C ASN A 133 -10.83 8.13 -3.87
N LEU A 134 -12.12 7.79 -3.89
CA LEU A 134 -13.17 8.70 -4.36
C LEU A 134 -13.21 9.96 -3.49
N VAL A 135 -13.23 9.79 -2.17
CA VAL A 135 -13.28 10.92 -1.21
C VAL A 135 -12.05 11.83 -1.36
N LEU A 136 -10.84 11.26 -1.36
CA LEU A 136 -9.60 12.03 -1.49
C LEU A 136 -9.52 12.77 -2.83
N THR A 137 -9.92 12.11 -3.92
CA THR A 137 -9.92 12.75 -5.24
C THR A 137 -10.88 13.93 -5.26
N LYS A 138 -12.09 13.78 -4.71
CA LYS A 138 -13.03 14.89 -4.61
C LYS A 138 -12.56 16.00 -3.68
N LEU A 139 -11.83 15.70 -2.61
CA LEU A 139 -11.37 16.73 -1.69
C LEU A 139 -10.16 17.52 -2.20
N LEU A 140 -9.23 16.85 -2.89
CA LEU A 140 -7.94 17.43 -3.30
C LEU A 140 -7.96 18.00 -4.73
N LEU A 141 -8.84 17.52 -5.61
CA LEU A 141 -8.97 17.97 -7.01
C LEU A 141 -10.30 18.71 -7.26
N THR A 142 -10.84 19.39 -6.24
CA THR A 142 -11.91 20.40 -6.40
C THR A 142 -11.28 21.78 -6.47
#